data_AF-X1DD92-F1
#
_entry.id   AF-X1DD92-F1
#
_cell.length_a   1.000
_cell.length_b   1.000
_cell.length_c   1.000
_cell.angle_alpha   90.00
_cell.angle_beta   90.00
_cell.angle_gamma   90.00
#
_symmetry.space_group_name_H-M   'P 1'
#
loop_
_entity.id
_entity.type
_entity.pdbx_description
1 polymer ?
#
loop_
_entity_poly.entity_id
_entity_poly.type
_entity_poly.pdbx_seq_one_letter_code
_entity_poly.pdbx_strand_id
1 'polypeptide(L)'
;MKNLIFTKIVFTRILMSITASVAVSGCSLADWPETKLQRRVSFNDGWKSLKQEIYSDGIDDIEKSSFDDSGWRILELPHDWGIEGPFTEGPFTEEVESAEGCLPFPGVGWYRKTFESPPQGKHVFIQFDGVMKNA
;
A
#
# COMPACT_ATOMS: atom_id res chain seq x y z
N MET A 1 4.09 -23.48 93.26
CA MET A 1 4.31 -22.42 94.27
C MET A 1 4.08 -21.07 93.61
N LYS A 2 3.07 -20.34 94.11
CA LYS A 2 2.98 -18.89 94.30
C LYS A 2 3.49 -18.01 93.13
N ASN A 3 2.57 -17.36 92.41
CA ASN A 3 2.26 -15.93 92.55
C ASN A 3 3.14 -15.08 91.59
N LEU A 4 2.72 -14.01 90.92
CA LEU A 4 1.51 -13.18 90.81
C LEU A 4 2.02 -11.98 89.94
N ILE A 5 1.32 -11.39 88.98
CA ILE A 5 0.47 -10.18 89.08
C ILE A 5 0.19 -9.77 87.60
N PHE A 6 -1.04 -9.80 87.06
CA PHE A 6 -2.07 -8.73 87.07
C PHE A 6 -1.62 -7.49 86.22
N THR A 7 -2.36 -6.83 85.30
CA THR A 7 -3.78 -6.39 85.29
C THR A 7 -4.15 -5.72 83.93
N LYS A 8 -5.30 -6.08 83.37
CA LYS A 8 -6.41 -5.26 82.78
C LYS A 8 -6.20 -3.85 82.14
N ILE A 9 -6.82 -3.69 80.96
CA ILE A 9 -7.87 -2.68 80.58
C ILE A 9 -7.48 -1.21 80.27
N VAL A 10 -7.63 -0.86 78.97
CA VAL A 10 -8.31 0.30 78.33
C VAL A 10 -7.88 1.74 78.69
N PHE A 11 -7.54 2.55 77.67
CA PHE A 11 -8.16 3.86 77.30
C PHE A 11 -7.20 4.72 76.44
N THR A 12 -7.58 4.90 75.17
CA THR A 12 -7.62 6.20 74.45
C THR A 12 -6.32 6.96 74.16
N ARG A 13 -5.96 7.09 72.87
CA ARG A 13 -5.92 8.40 72.19
C ARG A 13 -5.74 8.29 70.67
N ILE A 14 -6.60 9.04 70.02
CA ILE A 14 -6.78 9.31 68.59
C ILE A 14 -5.49 9.84 67.95
N LEU A 15 -5.11 9.28 66.79
CA LEU A 15 -4.54 10.11 65.73
C LEU A 15 -4.97 9.56 64.36
N MET A 16 -6.03 10.20 63.84
CA MET A 16 -6.38 10.21 62.43
C MET A 16 -5.16 10.60 61.61
N SER A 17 -4.68 9.72 60.75
CA SER A 17 -3.79 10.08 59.64
C SER A 17 -4.49 9.65 58.37
N ILE A 18 -5.14 10.64 57.76
CA ILE A 18 -5.90 10.56 56.52
C ILE A 18 -4.92 10.20 55.41
N THR A 19 -4.93 8.96 54.93
CA THR A 19 -4.33 8.65 53.64
C THR A 19 -5.23 9.23 52.57
N ALA A 20 -4.81 10.36 51.98
CA ALA A 20 -5.43 10.92 50.80
C ALA A 20 -5.21 9.95 49.63
N SER A 21 -6.16 9.06 49.41
CA SER A 21 -6.27 8.31 48.16
C SER A 21 -6.62 9.32 47.07
N VAL A 22 -5.62 9.75 46.31
CA VAL A 22 -5.86 10.44 45.04
C VAL A 22 -6.43 9.40 44.09
N ALA A 23 -7.75 9.31 44.01
CA ALA A 23 -8.41 8.66 42.90
C ALA A 23 -8.13 9.51 41.67
N VAL A 24 -7.07 9.17 40.94
CA VAL A 24 -6.97 9.56 39.53
C VAL A 24 -8.09 8.81 38.86
N SER A 25 -9.25 9.45 38.75
CA SER A 25 -10.27 9.05 37.80
C SER A 25 -9.58 9.11 36.44
N GLY A 26 -9.04 7.96 36.01
CA GLY A 26 -8.60 7.78 34.66
C GLY A 26 -9.80 8.15 33.81
N CYS A 27 -9.71 9.27 33.09
CA CYS A 27 -10.49 9.41 31.88
C CYS A 27 -10.26 8.11 31.14
N SER A 28 -11.29 7.27 31.05
CA SER A 28 -11.34 6.27 30.00
C SER A 28 -11.06 7.06 28.74
N LEU A 29 -9.86 6.87 28.18
CA LEU A 29 -9.68 7.13 26.77
C LEU A 29 -10.69 6.20 26.15
N ALA A 30 -11.84 6.75 25.76
CA ALA A 30 -12.64 6.08 24.77
C ALA A 30 -11.66 5.83 23.63
N ASP A 31 -11.31 4.57 23.41
CA ASP A 31 -10.61 4.14 22.22
C ASP A 31 -11.56 4.47 21.08
N TRP A 32 -11.47 5.71 20.60
CA TRP A 32 -12.14 6.13 19.39
C TRP A 32 -11.62 5.17 18.32
N PRO A 33 -12.49 4.42 17.63
CA PRO A 33 -12.03 3.56 16.56
C PRO A 33 -11.42 4.50 15.52
N GLU A 34 -10.09 4.53 15.48
CA GLU A 34 -9.37 5.14 14.38
C GLU A 34 -9.63 4.20 13.21
N THR A 35 -10.76 4.40 12.53
CA THR A 35 -10.95 3.87 11.19
C THR A 35 -9.82 4.47 10.37
N LYS A 36 -8.71 3.72 10.25
CA LYS A 36 -7.70 3.93 9.22
C LYS A 36 -8.42 3.79 7.88
N LEU A 37 -9.03 4.88 7.42
CA LEU A 37 -9.36 5.04 6.03
C LEU A 37 -8.00 4.97 5.31
N GLN A 38 -7.71 3.83 4.70
CA GLN A 38 -6.61 3.69 3.76
C GLN A 38 -6.88 4.69 2.64
N ARG A 39 -6.30 5.90 2.75
CA ARG A 39 -6.45 6.99 1.76
C ARG A 39 -5.81 6.63 0.42
N ARG A 40 -4.87 5.67 0.43
CA ARG A 40 -4.17 5.13 -0.73
C ARG A 40 -4.20 3.61 -0.61
N VAL A 41 -4.55 2.95 -1.70
CA VAL A 41 -4.45 1.50 -1.85
C VAL A 41 -3.46 1.20 -2.96
N SER A 42 -2.75 0.07 -2.88
CA SER A 42 -1.97 -0.41 -4.02
C SER A 42 -2.92 -0.63 -5.19
N PHE A 43 -2.49 -0.23 -6.39
CA PHE A 43 -3.24 -0.44 -7.61
C PHE A 43 -2.48 -1.33 -8.60
N ASN A 44 -1.49 -2.08 -8.11
CA ASN A 44 -0.51 -2.79 -8.91
C ASN A 44 -1.01 -4.11 -9.51
N ASP A 45 -2.00 -4.76 -8.90
CA ASP A 45 -2.35 -6.14 -9.27
C ASP A 45 -3.29 -6.19 -10.47
N GLY A 46 -3.31 -7.30 -11.22
CA GLY A 46 -4.36 -7.58 -12.21
C GLY A 46 -4.39 -6.64 -13.41
N TRP A 47 -3.23 -6.12 -13.82
CA TRP A 47 -3.10 -5.43 -15.09
C TRP A 47 -2.97 -6.43 -16.22
N LYS A 48 -3.47 -6.07 -17.40
CA LYS A 48 -3.25 -6.77 -18.66
C LYS A 48 -2.23 -6.00 -19.48
N SER A 49 -1.26 -6.70 -20.05
CA SER A 49 -0.19 -6.11 -20.85
C SER A 49 -0.09 -6.71 -22.24
N LEU A 50 0.16 -5.85 -23.23
CA LEU A 50 0.54 -6.21 -24.59
C LEU A 50 1.72 -5.36 -25.04
N LYS A 51 2.79 -5.99 -25.53
CA LYS A 51 3.91 -5.30 -26.21
C LYS A 51 3.72 -5.43 -27.72
N GLN A 52 3.83 -4.31 -28.43
CA GLN A 52 3.87 -4.25 -29.88
C GLN A 52 5.31 -3.92 -30.31
N GLU A 53 5.90 -4.82 -31.10
CA GLU A 53 7.19 -4.58 -31.74
C GLU A 53 7.01 -3.59 -32.90
N ILE A 54 7.84 -2.54 -32.94
CA ILE A 54 7.84 -1.49 -33.98
C ILE A 54 6.59 -0.58 -33.95
N TYR A 55 6.76 0.68 -34.36
CA TYR A 55 5.68 1.62 -34.66
C TYR A 55 4.87 1.17 -35.90
N SER A 56 4.23 0.00 -35.85
CA SER A 56 3.19 -0.33 -36.82
C SER A 56 2.00 0.59 -36.61
N ASP A 57 1.22 0.82 -37.68
CA ASP A 57 -0.08 1.46 -37.61
C ASP A 57 -0.83 0.84 -36.42
N GLY A 58 -1.18 1.67 -35.42
CA GLY A 58 -1.61 1.20 -34.11
C GLY A 58 -2.80 0.24 -34.19
N ILE A 59 -3.02 -0.53 -33.13
CA ILE A 59 -4.22 -1.36 -33.01
C ILE A 59 -5.43 -0.43 -32.83
N ASP A 60 -6.34 -0.43 -33.80
CA ASP A 60 -7.55 0.39 -33.75
C ASP A 60 -8.36 0.10 -32.47
N ASP A 61 -8.89 1.17 -31.88
CA ASP A 61 -9.83 1.12 -30.75
C ASP A 61 -9.29 0.45 -29.47
N ILE A 62 -7.98 0.21 -29.36
CA ILE A 62 -7.33 -0.46 -28.23
C ILE A 62 -7.50 0.29 -26.90
N GLU A 63 -7.83 1.58 -26.92
CA GLU A 63 -8.17 2.39 -25.75
C GLU A 63 -9.62 2.21 -25.29
N LYS A 64 -10.51 1.69 -26.15
CA LYS A 64 -11.94 1.55 -25.82
C LYS A 64 -12.15 0.51 -24.71
N SER A 65 -13.17 0.74 -23.89
CA SER A 65 -13.58 -0.20 -22.84
C SER A 65 -14.14 -1.51 -23.40
N SER A 66 -14.62 -1.50 -24.65
CA SER A 66 -15.15 -2.66 -25.37
C SER A 66 -14.10 -3.49 -26.12
N PHE A 67 -12.83 -3.06 -26.14
CA PHE A 67 -11.76 -3.79 -26.81
C PHE A 67 -11.55 -5.16 -26.15
N ASP A 68 -11.41 -6.21 -26.98
CA ASP A 68 -11.17 -7.57 -26.49
C ASP A 68 -9.69 -7.76 -26.12
N ASP A 69 -9.40 -7.69 -24.82
CA ASP A 69 -8.10 -7.96 -24.23
C ASP A 69 -8.04 -9.33 -23.53
N SER A 70 -8.90 -10.29 -23.92
CA SER A 70 -8.93 -11.63 -23.33
C SER A 70 -7.63 -12.43 -23.55
N GLY A 71 -6.91 -12.15 -24.64
CA GLY A 71 -5.63 -12.78 -24.96
C GLY A 71 -4.40 -12.13 -24.33
N TRP A 72 -4.56 -11.03 -23.58
CA TRP A 72 -3.43 -10.29 -23.02
C TRP A 72 -2.87 -10.97 -21.78
N ARG A 73 -1.56 -10.81 -21.56
CA ARG A 73 -0.90 -11.34 -20.36
C ARG A 73 -1.37 -10.57 -19.13
N ILE A 74 -1.73 -11.27 -18.07
CA ILE A 74 -2.03 -10.67 -16.77
C ILE A 74 -0.73 -10.59 -15.96
N LEU A 75 -0.47 -9.43 -15.35
CA LEU A 75 0.70 -9.19 -14.50
C LEU A 75 0.40 -8.22 -13.34
N GLU A 76 1.37 -8.09 -12.45
CA GLU A 76 1.40 -7.14 -11.34
C GLU A 76 2.51 -6.10 -11.58
N LEU A 77 2.24 -4.84 -11.24
CA LEU A 77 3.21 -3.73 -11.32
C LEU A 77 4.11 -3.67 -10.06
N PRO A 78 5.31 -3.05 -10.14
CA PRO A 78 5.92 -2.44 -11.31
C PRO A 78 6.38 -3.48 -12.33
N HIS A 79 6.35 -3.11 -13.61
CA HIS A 79 6.77 -3.99 -14.70
C HIS A 79 7.68 -3.23 -15.66
N ASP A 80 8.77 -3.89 -16.05
CA ASP A 80 9.69 -3.47 -17.09
C ASP A 80 9.68 -4.56 -18.17
N TRP A 81 9.10 -4.29 -19.34
CA TRP A 81 9.07 -5.31 -20.41
C TRP A 81 10.44 -5.50 -21.06
N GLY A 82 11.33 -4.51 -20.95
CA GLY A 82 12.63 -4.52 -21.62
C GLY A 82 13.54 -5.61 -21.07
N ILE A 83 13.40 -5.93 -19.78
CA ILE A 83 14.22 -6.96 -19.11
C ILE A 83 13.76 -8.39 -19.42
N GLU A 84 12.59 -8.58 -20.03
CA GLU A 84 12.02 -9.92 -20.25
C GLU A 84 12.60 -10.63 -21.47
N GLY A 85 13.16 -9.88 -22.42
CA GLY A 85 13.68 -10.42 -23.67
C GLY A 85 15.19 -10.68 -23.65
N PRO A 86 15.72 -11.43 -24.63
CA PRO A 86 17.16 -11.61 -24.77
C PRO A 86 17.84 -10.29 -25.10
N PHE A 87 19.10 -10.14 -24.71
CA PHE A 87 19.92 -9.03 -25.17
C PHE A 87 19.98 -8.99 -26.70
N THR A 88 19.91 -7.80 -27.28
CA THR A 88 19.97 -7.63 -28.73
C THR A 88 21.39 -7.86 -29.23
N GLU A 89 21.61 -8.88 -30.06
CA GLU A 89 22.88 -9.12 -30.75
C GLU A 89 22.86 -8.49 -32.16
N GLY A 90 23.70 -7.50 -32.43
CA GLY A 90 23.77 -6.86 -33.75
C GLY A 90 24.33 -5.43 -33.70
N PRO A 91 24.54 -4.76 -34.84
CA PRO A 91 24.81 -3.33 -34.84
C PRO A 91 23.62 -2.62 -34.19
N PHE A 92 23.90 -1.81 -33.18
CA PHE A 92 22.94 -0.96 -32.47
C PHE A 92 22.01 -0.31 -33.49
N THR A 93 20.70 -0.60 -33.41
CA THR A 93 19.73 0.27 -34.08
C THR A 93 19.84 1.64 -33.43
N GLU A 94 19.50 2.73 -34.13
CA GLU A 94 19.50 4.08 -33.53
C GLU A 94 18.66 4.15 -32.23
N GLU A 95 17.78 3.17 -32.01
CA GLU A 95 16.86 3.07 -30.87
C GLU A 95 17.38 2.20 -29.72
N VAL A 96 18.45 1.42 -29.89
CA VAL A 96 19.07 0.61 -28.82
C VAL A 96 20.57 0.80 -28.88
N GLU A 97 21.08 1.79 -28.14
CA GLU A 97 22.52 2.01 -28.02
C GLU A 97 23.13 1.07 -26.96
N SER A 98 24.43 0.77 -27.08
CA SER A 98 25.16 -0.02 -26.04
C SER A 98 25.04 0.55 -24.62
N ALA A 99 24.85 1.87 -24.51
CA ALA A 99 24.69 2.57 -23.24
C ALA A 99 23.36 2.25 -22.54
N GLU A 100 22.38 1.70 -23.25
CA GLU A 100 21.04 1.37 -22.75
C GLU A 100 20.93 -0.10 -22.31
N GLY A 101 22.07 -0.79 -22.17
CA GLY A 101 22.15 -2.16 -21.64
C GLY A 101 21.79 -3.25 -22.64
N CYS A 102 21.67 -2.92 -23.94
CA CYS A 102 21.32 -3.85 -25.01
C CYS A 102 20.00 -4.61 -24.79
N LEU A 103 19.05 -3.98 -24.10
CA LEU A 103 17.75 -4.57 -23.81
C LEU A 103 16.75 -4.33 -24.96
N PRO A 104 15.85 -5.29 -25.26
CA PRO A 104 14.83 -5.17 -26.28
C PRO A 104 13.63 -4.33 -25.79
N PHE A 105 13.89 -3.11 -25.33
CA PHE A 105 12.88 -2.21 -24.80
C PHE A 105 12.11 -1.37 -25.84
N PRO A 106 12.58 -1.10 -27.08
CA PRO A 106 11.80 -0.29 -28.03
C PRO A 106 10.45 -0.92 -28.36
N GLY A 107 9.52 -0.04 -28.76
CA GLY A 107 8.17 -0.41 -29.14
C GLY A 107 7.11 0.35 -28.34
N VAL A 108 5.87 -0.07 -28.51
CA VAL A 108 4.70 0.47 -27.81
C VAL A 108 4.14 -0.62 -26.94
N GLY A 109 3.97 -0.35 -25.64
CA GLY A 109 3.29 -1.28 -24.76
C GLY A 109 2.04 -0.69 -24.14
N TRP A 110 1.02 -1.52 -24.12
CA TRP A 110 -0.28 -1.21 -23.58
C TRP A 110 -0.47 -1.88 -22.23
N TYR A 111 -0.96 -1.11 -21.26
CA TYR A 111 -1.37 -1.58 -19.95
C TYR A 111 -2.85 -1.25 -19.73
N ARG A 112 -3.67 -2.27 -19.52
CA ARG A 112 -5.12 -2.14 -19.34
C ARG A 112 -5.55 -2.73 -18.01
N LYS A 113 -6.46 -2.07 -17.32
CA LYS A 113 -7.08 -2.58 -16.10
C LYS A 113 -8.54 -2.15 -16.01
N THR A 114 -9.42 -3.11 -15.79
CA THR A 114 -10.83 -2.88 -15.50
C THR A 114 -11.04 -2.97 -14.00
N PHE A 115 -11.74 -1.99 -13.43
CA PHE A 115 -12.04 -1.94 -12.01
C PHE A 115 -13.42 -1.31 -11.77
N GLU A 116 -14.02 -1.59 -10.62
CA GLU A 116 -15.30 -1.02 -10.26
C GLU A 116 -15.18 0.48 -9.94
N SER A 117 -16.18 1.24 -10.37
CA SER A 117 -16.21 2.67 -10.08
C SER A 117 -16.33 2.91 -8.57
N PRO A 118 -15.54 3.82 -8.00
CA PRO A 118 -15.64 4.17 -6.59
C PRO A 118 -17.00 4.83 -6.27
N PRO A 119 -17.41 4.88 -4.99
CA PRO A 119 -18.65 5.53 -4.58
C PRO A 119 -18.75 6.98 -5.07
N GLN A 120 -19.96 7.38 -5.47
CA GLN A 120 -20.24 8.74 -5.93
C GLN A 120 -19.92 9.79 -4.85
N GLY A 121 -19.61 11.01 -5.29
CA GLY A 121 -19.31 12.14 -4.40
C GLY A 121 -17.91 12.13 -3.78
N LYS A 122 -17.02 11.24 -4.24
CA LYS A 122 -15.61 11.20 -3.84
C LYS A 122 -14.70 11.64 -5.00
N HIS A 123 -13.61 12.30 -4.66
CA HIS A 123 -12.49 12.50 -5.59
C HIS A 123 -11.59 11.27 -5.56
N VAL A 124 -11.30 10.72 -6.74
CA VAL A 124 -10.45 9.54 -6.89
C VAL A 124 -9.36 9.85 -7.90
N PHE A 125 -8.15 9.41 -7.57
CA PHE A 125 -6.95 9.64 -8.36
C PHE A 125 -6.24 8.30 -8.55
N ILE A 126 -5.71 8.09 -9.76
CA ILE A 126 -4.72 7.04 -10.02
C ILE A 126 -3.37 7.75 -10.04
N GLN A 127 -2.44 7.30 -9.20
CA GLN A 127 -1.10 7.87 -9.10
C GLN A 127 -0.08 6.89 -9.67
N PHE A 128 0.67 7.35 -10.66
CA PHE A 128 1.85 6.65 -11.18
C PHE A 128 3.09 7.28 -10.55
N ASP A 129 3.92 6.47 -9.90
CA ASP A 129 5.19 6.96 -9.36
C ASP A 129 6.24 7.15 -10.48
N GLY A 130 6.09 6.45 -11.61
CA GLY A 130 6.85 6.68 -12.85
C GLY A 130 6.37 5.82 -14.01
N VAL A 131 6.42 6.35 -15.23
CA VAL A 131 6.19 5.63 -16.49
C VAL A 131 7.25 6.06 -17.48
N MET A 132 8.02 5.11 -17.99
CA MET A 132 9.06 5.34 -19.00
C MET A 132 8.53 4.82 -20.34
N LYS A 133 8.25 5.66 -21.33
CA LYS A 133 8.13 7.14 -21.37
C LYS A 133 7.03 7.47 -22.40
N ASN A 134 6.68 8.74 -22.57
CA ASN A 134 5.67 9.20 -23.55
C ASN A 134 4.31 8.51 -23.39
N ALA A 135 3.85 8.42 -22.13
CA ALA A 135 2.54 7.91 -21.76
C ALA A 135 1.44 8.98 -21.86
#